data_AF-A0A1U8A223-F1
#
_entry.id   AF-A0A1U8A223-F1
#
_cell.length_a   1.000
_cell.length_b   1.000
_cell.length_c   1.000
_cell.angle_alpha   90.00
_cell.angle_beta   90.00
_cell.angle_gamma   90.00
#
_symmetry.space_group_name_H-M   'P 1'
#
loop_
_entity.id
_entity.type
_entity.pdbx_description
1 polymer ?
#
loop_
_entity_poly.entity_id
_entity_poly.type
_entity_poly.pdbx_seq_one_letter_code
_entity_poly.pdbx_strand_id
1 'polypeptide(L)'
;MAGHEEFVEADNAEAIITRIEHKSRKIESLLKQSKPVEALKTALEGSPPKTRDERCKSANWIVVHRAIMAIKDVDGMFSSLDPEYYDILMKYLYRGLATGDRPTCDQCLRIHEKLTERAGLGCILRALADTVNTV
;
A
#
# COMPACT_ATOMS: atom_id res chain seq x y z
N MET A 1 2.31 -15.73 -27.01
CA MET A 1 3.71 -15.88 -26.55
C MET A 1 3.67 -15.69 -25.05
N ALA A 2 3.77 -16.79 -24.29
CA ALA A 2 3.74 -16.75 -22.83
C ALA A 2 5.08 -16.20 -22.33
N GLY A 3 5.06 -15.00 -21.76
CA GLY A 3 6.21 -14.41 -21.12
C GLY A 3 6.63 -15.28 -19.94
N HIS A 4 7.83 -15.83 -20.05
CA HIS A 4 8.53 -16.51 -18.97
C HIS A 4 8.95 -15.43 -17.96
N GLU A 5 8.02 -14.98 -17.12
CA GLU A 5 8.36 -14.16 -15.96
C GLU A 5 9.15 -15.05 -15.01
N GLU A 6 10.40 -14.67 -14.77
CA GLU A 6 11.23 -15.23 -13.70
C GLU A 6 10.51 -15.05 -12.37
N PHE A 7 9.67 -16.03 -12.02
CA PHE A 7 9.24 -16.26 -10.66
C PHE A 7 10.51 -16.63 -9.90
N VAL A 8 11.09 -15.63 -9.24
CA VAL A 8 12.12 -15.84 -8.23
C VAL A 8 11.43 -16.58 -7.09
N GLU A 9 11.35 -17.92 -7.20
CA GLU A 9 11.17 -18.78 -6.05
C GLU A 9 12.31 -18.45 -5.06
N ALA A 10 11.93 -18.22 -3.80
CA ALA A 10 12.83 -18.13 -2.66
C ALA A 10 13.62 -16.82 -2.42
N ASP A 11 12.92 -15.71 -2.20
CA ASP A 11 13.12 -15.13 -0.86
C ASP A 11 12.19 -15.92 0.06
N ASN A 12 12.75 -16.70 0.99
CA ASN A 12 11.96 -17.46 1.98
C ASN A 12 10.87 -16.56 2.55
N ALA A 13 9.64 -17.06 2.71
CA ALA A 13 8.55 -16.28 3.27
C ALA A 13 8.96 -15.60 4.58
N GLU A 14 9.79 -16.27 5.38
CA GLU A 14 10.43 -15.77 6.59
C GLU A 14 11.36 -14.56 6.34
N ALA A 15 12.12 -14.55 5.25
CA ALA A 15 12.97 -13.42 4.88
C ALA A 15 12.12 -12.21 4.46
N ILE A 16 11.03 -12.44 3.72
CA ILE A 16 10.07 -11.39 3.35
C ILE A 16 9.40 -10.83 4.62
N ILE A 17 8.93 -11.70 5.51
CA ILE A 17 8.34 -11.31 6.80
C ILE A 17 9.36 -10.50 7.62
N THR A 18 10.61 -10.95 7.72
CA THR A 18 11.67 -10.22 8.45
C THR A 18 11.88 -8.81 7.88
N ARG A 19 11.86 -8.65 6.55
CA ARG A 19 11.94 -7.34 5.90
C ARG A 19 10.71 -6.48 6.22
N ILE A 20 9.50 -7.06 6.18
CA ILE A 20 8.27 -6.37 6.56
C ILE A 20 8.30 -5.93 8.02
N GLU A 21 8.82 -6.75 8.94
CA GLU A 21 8.97 -6.40 10.35
C GLU A 21 9.99 -5.28 10.57
N HIS A 22 11.10 -5.29 9.85
CA HIS A 22 12.06 -4.17 9.88
C HIS A 22 11.41 -2.88 9.38
N LYS A 23 10.67 -2.96 8.27
CA LYS A 23 9.90 -1.86 7.70
C LYS A 23 8.83 -1.33 8.66
N SER A 24 8.12 -2.23 9.33
CA SER A 24 7.11 -1.92 10.35
C SER A 24 7.70 -1.07 11.49
N ARG A 25 8.88 -1.44 12.00
CA ARG A 25 9.58 -0.66 13.04
C ARG A 25 9.96 0.75 12.57
N LYS A 26 10.45 0.88 11.33
CA LYS A 26 10.75 2.20 10.74
C LYS A 26 9.49 3.06 10.64
N ILE A 27 8.38 2.48 10.21
CA ILE A 27 7.08 3.15 10.10
C ILE A 27 6.56 3.58 11.47
N GLU A 28 6.62 2.72 12.48
CA GLU A 28 6.25 3.09 13.85
C GLU A 28 7.06 4.28 14.37
N SER A 29 8.37 4.33 14.08
CA SER A 29 9.23 5.46 14.44
C SER A 29 8.78 6.76 13.73
N LEU A 30 8.50 6.71 12.44
CA LEU A 30 8.02 7.87 11.66
C LEU A 30 6.65 8.36 12.16
N LEU A 31 5.75 7.44 12.50
CA LEU A 31 4.45 7.77 13.06
C LEU A 31 4.56 8.46 14.43
N LYS A 32 5.48 8.01 15.29
CA LYS A 32 5.78 8.67 16.58
C LYS A 32 6.36 10.07 16.40
N GLN A 33 7.09 10.30 15.31
CA GLN A 33 7.62 11.62 14.95
C GLN A 33 6.61 12.53 14.25
N SER A 34 5.32 12.14 14.18
CA SER A 34 4.27 12.87 13.45
C SER A 34 4.57 13.05 11.96
N LYS A 35 5.22 12.05 11.33
CA LYS A 35 5.54 12.04 9.90
C LYS A 35 4.76 10.96 9.14
N PRO A 36 3.42 11.07 9.03
CA PRO A 36 2.60 10.00 8.47
C PRO A 36 2.77 9.84 6.95
N VAL A 37 3.10 10.92 6.22
CA VAL A 37 3.33 10.83 4.76
C VAL A 37 4.62 10.09 4.44
N GLU A 38 5.71 10.37 5.16
CA GLU A 38 6.96 9.61 5.03
C GLU A 38 6.78 8.14 5.42
N ALA A 39 5.96 7.88 6.45
CA ALA A 39 5.60 6.53 6.85
C ALA A 39 4.83 5.80 5.74
N LEU A 40 3.87 6.46 5.09
CA LEU A 40 3.13 5.90 3.96
C LEU A 40 4.03 5.64 2.77
N LYS A 41 4.89 6.59 2.38
CA LYS A 41 5.89 6.39 1.31
C LYS A 41 6.75 5.17 1.59
N THR A 42 7.30 5.11 2.80
CA THR A 42 8.09 3.96 3.25
C THR A 42 7.26 2.69 3.10
N ALA A 43 6.01 2.64 3.56
CA ALA A 43 5.14 1.48 3.48
C ALA A 43 4.88 1.00 2.04
N LEU A 44 4.71 1.92 1.10
CA LEU A 44 4.43 1.62 -0.31
C LEU A 44 5.69 1.28 -1.11
N GLU A 45 6.86 1.73 -0.68
CA GLU A 45 8.14 1.47 -1.35
C GLU A 45 8.43 -0.05 -1.45
N GLY A 46 8.65 -0.57 -2.66
CA GLY A 46 8.88 -2.00 -2.89
C GLY A 46 7.66 -2.90 -2.64
N SER A 47 6.45 -2.32 -2.61
CA SER A 47 5.18 -3.03 -2.50
C SER A 47 4.54 -3.23 -3.89
N PRO A 48 3.80 -4.34 -4.14
CA PRO A 48 3.51 -5.46 -3.25
C PRO A 48 4.69 -6.44 -3.12
N PRO A 49 4.72 -7.26 -2.05
CA PRO A 49 5.71 -8.32 -1.95
C PRO A 49 5.50 -9.28 -3.13
N LYS A 50 6.56 -9.53 -3.90
CA LYS A 50 6.55 -10.45 -5.06
C LYS A 50 6.47 -11.90 -4.59
N THR A 51 5.33 -12.29 -4.04
CA THR A 51 5.10 -13.61 -3.45
C THR A 51 3.65 -14.03 -3.59
N ARG A 52 3.45 -15.35 -3.69
CA ARG A 52 2.11 -15.97 -3.64
C ARG A 52 1.65 -16.25 -2.21
N ASP A 53 2.53 -16.07 -1.22
CA ASP A 53 2.20 -16.33 0.18
C ASP A 53 1.30 -15.22 0.75
N GLU A 54 0.06 -15.58 1.05
CA GLU A 54 -0.94 -14.70 1.67
C GLU A 54 -0.51 -14.19 3.05
N ARG A 55 0.35 -14.90 3.78
CA ARG A 55 0.90 -14.44 5.07
C ARG A 55 1.76 -13.21 4.87
N CYS A 56 2.61 -13.20 3.84
CA CYS A 56 3.45 -12.05 3.53
C CYS A 56 2.61 -10.85 3.08
N LYS A 57 1.59 -11.06 2.24
CA LYS A 57 0.65 -10.01 1.82
C LYS A 57 -0.13 -9.46 3.01
N SER A 58 -0.59 -10.31 3.91
CA SER A 58 -1.28 -9.93 5.15
C SER A 58 -0.37 -9.19 6.12
N ALA A 59 0.89 -9.61 6.28
CA ALA A 59 1.86 -8.87 7.09
C ALA A 59 2.12 -7.47 6.51
N ASN A 60 2.31 -7.35 5.20
CA ASN A 60 2.51 -6.07 4.54
C ASN A 60 1.26 -5.18 4.62
N TRP A 61 0.05 -5.78 4.60
CA TRP A 61 -1.21 -5.08 4.81
C TRP A 61 -1.18 -4.25 6.08
N ILE A 62 -0.84 -4.91 7.20
CA ILE A 62 -0.98 -4.35 8.54
C ILE A 62 -0.10 -3.09 8.64
N VAL A 63 1.07 -3.14 7.99
CA VAL A 63 2.02 -2.04 7.91
C VAL A 63 1.47 -0.87 7.09
N VAL A 64 0.93 -1.14 5.90
CA VAL A 64 0.36 -0.11 5.01
C VAL A 64 -0.92 0.48 5.61
N HIS A 65 -1.82 -0.36 6.10
CA HIS A 65 -3.07 0.03 6.76
C HIS A 65 -2.81 0.98 7.92
N ARG A 66 -1.82 0.66 8.77
CA ARG A 66 -1.43 1.55 9.88
C ARG A 66 -1.00 2.93 9.39
N ALA A 67 -0.22 3.01 8.30
CA ALA A 67 0.19 4.28 7.72
C ALA A 67 -1.02 5.05 7.14
N ILE A 68 -1.91 4.37 6.42
CA ILE A 68 -3.16 4.94 5.87
C ILE A 68 -4.03 5.53 6.98
N MET A 69 -4.22 4.80 8.07
CA MET A 69 -5.04 5.24 9.20
C MET A 69 -4.44 6.40 9.99
N ALA A 70 -3.12 6.62 9.88
CA ALA A 70 -2.44 7.74 10.55
C ALA A 70 -2.55 9.07 9.78
N ILE A 71 -3.00 9.05 8.52
CA ILE A 71 -3.17 10.26 7.70
C ILE A 71 -4.39 11.05 8.19
N LYS A 72 -4.14 12.25 8.69
CA LYS A 72 -5.21 13.19 9.11
C LYS A 72 -5.51 14.22 8.02
N ASP A 73 -4.47 14.72 7.37
CA ASP A 73 -4.54 15.70 6.28
C ASP A 73 -4.30 14.99 4.93
N VAL A 74 -5.39 14.69 4.22
CA VAL A 74 -5.36 13.98 2.94
C VAL A 74 -4.84 14.88 1.83
N ASP A 75 -5.22 16.15 1.81
CA ASP A 75 -4.78 17.11 0.79
C ASP A 75 -3.28 17.42 0.91
N GLY A 76 -2.79 17.60 2.14
CA GLY A 76 -1.36 17.74 2.42
C GLY A 76 -0.55 16.50 2.07
N MET A 77 -1.11 15.30 2.28
CA MET A 77 -0.48 14.05 1.86
C MET A 77 -0.20 14.02 0.35
N PHE A 78 -1.18 14.37 -0.49
CA PHE A 78 -1.01 14.38 -1.95
C PHE A 78 -0.08 15.49 -2.46
N SER A 79 0.16 16.52 -1.66
CA SER A 79 1.15 17.55 -2.00
C SER A 79 2.59 17.05 -1.83
N SER A 80 2.80 16.01 -1.03
CA SER A 80 4.11 15.44 -0.73
C SER A 80 4.32 14.05 -1.33
N LEU A 81 3.26 13.29 -1.61
CA LEU A 81 3.32 11.93 -2.14
C LEU A 81 3.63 11.94 -3.65
N ASP A 82 4.61 11.15 -4.07
CA ASP A 82 5.00 11.08 -5.48
C ASP A 82 3.95 10.32 -6.31
N PRO A 83 3.65 10.76 -7.55
CA PRO A 83 2.65 10.11 -8.40
C PRO A 83 2.90 8.63 -8.71
N GLU A 84 4.15 8.17 -8.61
CA GLU A 84 4.51 6.75 -8.77
C GLU A 84 3.80 5.83 -7.75
N TYR A 85 3.43 6.36 -6.59
CA TYR A 85 2.76 5.59 -5.53
C TYR A 85 1.24 5.54 -5.68
N TYR A 86 0.66 6.28 -6.62
CA TYR A 86 -0.80 6.42 -6.73
C TYR A 86 -1.50 5.12 -7.09
N ASP A 87 -0.99 4.40 -8.08
CA ASP A 87 -1.61 3.15 -8.52
C ASP A 87 -1.53 2.06 -7.44
N ILE A 88 -0.40 1.95 -6.73
CA ILE A 88 -0.24 0.99 -5.63
C ILE A 88 -1.07 1.39 -4.40
N LEU A 89 -1.17 2.69 -4.09
CA LEU A 89 -2.05 3.19 -3.03
C LEU A 89 -3.51 2.84 -3.34
N MET A 90 -3.97 3.07 -4.58
CA MET A 90 -5.33 2.77 -5.00
C MET A 90 -5.72 1.31 -4.74
N LYS A 91 -4.81 0.36 -5.00
CA LYS A 91 -5.03 -1.06 -4.68
C LYS A 91 -5.19 -1.31 -3.19
N TYR A 92 -4.34 -0.71 -2.36
CA TYR A 92 -4.46 -0.83 -0.91
C TYR A 92 -5.73 -0.20 -0.36
N LEU A 93 -6.26 0.85 -1.01
CA LEU A 93 -7.58 1.38 -0.68
C LEU A 93 -8.68 0.37 -0.97
N TYR A 94 -8.68 -0.29 -2.13
CA TYR A 94 -9.65 -1.35 -2.43
C TYR A 94 -9.54 -2.54 -1.48
N ARG A 95 -8.32 -2.93 -1.10
CA ARG A 95 -8.09 -3.94 -0.07
C ARG A 95 -8.68 -3.51 1.28
N GLY A 96 -8.48 -2.25 1.67
CA GLY A 96 -9.07 -1.68 2.88
C GLY A 96 -10.60 -1.69 2.85
N LEU A 97 -11.21 -1.32 1.72
CA LEU A 97 -12.66 -1.36 1.53
C LEU A 97 -13.22 -2.78 1.63
N ALA A 98 -12.47 -3.79 1.17
CA ALA A 98 -12.86 -5.19 1.28
C ALA A 98 -12.90 -5.72 2.74
N THR A 99 -12.30 -5.00 3.70
CA THR A 99 -12.37 -5.39 5.13
C THR A 99 -13.76 -5.19 5.73
N GLY A 100 -14.57 -4.28 5.18
CA GLY A 100 -15.89 -3.93 5.71
C GLY A 100 -15.87 -3.19 7.05
N ASP A 101 -14.70 -2.92 7.63
CA ASP A 101 -14.55 -2.16 8.87
C ASP A 101 -14.85 -0.68 8.62
N ARG A 102 -15.83 -0.13 9.34
CA ARG A 102 -16.33 1.24 9.10
C ARG A 102 -15.23 2.32 9.15
N PRO A 103 -14.40 2.43 10.21
CA PRO A 103 -13.37 3.47 10.24
C PRO A 103 -12.33 3.30 9.12
N THR A 104 -12.00 2.06 8.75
CA THR A 104 -11.11 1.79 7.60
C THR A 104 -11.77 2.23 6.30
N CYS A 105 -13.02 1.85 6.05
CA CYS A 105 -13.75 2.24 4.84
C CYS A 105 -13.90 3.75 4.71
N ASP A 106 -14.25 4.45 5.79
CA ASP A 106 -14.40 5.92 5.81
C ASP A 106 -13.07 6.63 5.50
N GLN A 107 -11.94 6.10 6.00
CA GLN A 107 -10.61 6.61 5.64
C GLN A 107 -10.26 6.30 4.18
N CYS A 108 -10.52 5.08 3.73
CA CYS A 108 -10.21 4.67 2.36
C CYS A 108 -10.99 5.49 1.33
N LEU A 109 -12.28 5.74 1.56
CA LEU A 109 -13.11 6.55 0.67
C LEU A 109 -12.65 8.02 0.60
N ARG A 110 -12.27 8.62 1.74
CA ARG A 110 -11.72 9.99 1.76
C ARG A 110 -10.44 10.13 0.95
N ILE A 111 -9.53 9.16 1.08
CA ILE A 111 -8.28 9.15 0.31
C ILE A 111 -8.57 8.85 -1.16
N HIS A 112 -9.49 7.92 -1.44
CA HIS A 112 -9.87 7.52 -2.80
C HIS A 112 -10.40 8.68 -3.62
N GLU A 113 -11.32 9.47 -3.06
CA GLU A 113 -11.88 10.65 -3.70
C GLU A 113 -10.78 11.62 -4.14
N LYS A 114 -9.90 12.00 -3.19
CA LYS A 114 -8.78 12.92 -3.45
C LYS A 114 -7.71 12.35 -4.39
N LEU A 115 -7.43 11.05 -4.30
CA LEU A 115 -6.53 10.38 -5.24
C LEU A 115 -7.09 10.44 -6.65
N THR A 116 -8.39 10.20 -6.81
CA THR A 116 -9.08 10.21 -8.11
C THR A 116 -9.14 11.62 -8.70
N GLU A 117 -9.38 12.65 -7.88
CA GLU A 117 -9.29 14.06 -8.31
C GLU A 117 -7.90 14.41 -8.86
N ARG A 118 -6.82 13.92 -8.23
CA ARG A 118 -5.43 14.22 -8.59
C ARG A 118 -4.90 13.41 -9.77
N ALA A 119 -5.16 12.10 -9.77
CA ALA A 119 -4.58 11.13 -10.71
C ALA A 119 -5.51 10.79 -11.89
N GLY A 120 -6.78 11.18 -11.80
CA GLY A 120 -7.82 10.83 -12.75
C GLY A 120 -8.25 9.35 -12.69
N LEU A 121 -9.23 9.01 -13.53
CA LEU A 121 -9.83 7.67 -13.59
C LEU A 121 -8.85 6.57 -14.04
N GLY A 122 -7.74 6.94 -14.70
CA GLY A 122 -6.72 5.98 -15.14
C GLY A 122 -6.08 5.20 -13.99
N CYS A 123 -5.93 5.82 -12.82
CA CYS A 123 -5.41 5.17 -11.61
C CYS A 123 -6.32 4.03 -11.15
N ILE A 124 -7.65 4.22 -11.18
CA ILE A 124 -8.64 3.20 -10.87
C ILE A 124 -8.54 2.04 -11.86
N LEU A 125 -8.53 2.33 -13.16
CA LEU A 125 -8.49 1.30 -14.21
C LEU A 125 -7.22 0.44 -14.11
N ARG A 126 -6.05 1.05 -13.88
CA ARG A 126 -4.80 0.32 -13.68
C ARG A 126 -4.82 -0.53 -12.41
N ALA A 127 -5.39 -0.02 -11.32
CA ALA A 127 -5.54 -0.80 -10.08
C ALA A 127 -6.45 -2.03 -10.27
N LEU A 128 -7.55 -1.91 -11.02
CA LEU A 128 -8.48 -3.01 -11.30
C LEU A 128 -7.95 -4.01 -12.34
N ALA A 129 -7.18 -3.54 -13.31
CA ALA A 129 -6.64 -4.38 -14.38
C ALA A 129 -5.40 -5.20 -13.97
N ASP A 130 -4.70 -4.79 -12.92
CA ASP A 130 -3.48 -5.47 -12.48
C ASP A 130 -3.80 -6.70 -11.62
N THR A 131 -3.71 -7.87 -12.26
CA THR A 131 -3.92 -9.19 -11.66
C THR A 131 -2.63 -9.85 -11.16
N VAL A 132 -1.46 -9.25 -11.43
CA VAL A 132 -0.14 -9.82 -11.10
C VAL A 132 0.35 -9.30 -9.76
N ASN A 133 0.23 -7.99 -9.55
CA ASN A 133 0.69 -7.31 -8.34
C ASN A 133 -0.47 -7.20 -7.33
N THR A 134 -0.87 -8.36 -6.78
CA THR A 134 -1.94 -8.44 -5.78
C THR A 134 -1.45 -7.97 -4.42
N VAL A 135 -2.21 -7.07 -3.79
CA VAL A 135 -1.87 -6.48 -2.49
C VAL A 135 -2.50 -7.20 -1.33
#